data_AF-A0A5C1YMZ5-F1
#
_entry.id   AF-A0A5C1YMZ5-F1
#
_cell.length_a   1.000
_cell.length_b   1.000
_cell.length_c   1.000
_cell.angle_alpha   90.00
_cell.angle_beta   90.00
_cell.angle_gamma   90.00
#
_symmetry.space_group_name_H-M   'P 1'
#
loop_
_entity.id
_entity.type
_entity.pdbx_description
1 polymer ?
#
loop_
_entity_poly.entity_id
_entity_poly.type
_entity_poly.pdbx_seq_one_letter_code
_entity_poly.pdbx_strand_id
1 'polypeptide(L)'
;MTSQTPTSTEDTPSVPGWVEGSLDTILSSLPFAADTLAPLRARYLDCLATCGRVADLDSEHDACRKTLLTALRNTLGLDEDALRDLERKLEKLELDISADI
;
A
#
# COMPACT_ATOMS: atom_id res chain seq x y z
N MET A 1 -32.38 20.59 -27.24
CA MET A 1 -32.20 20.61 -25.78
C MET A 1 -31.26 19.46 -25.44
N THR A 2 -29.97 19.73 -25.28
CA THR A 2 -28.96 18.74 -24.91
C THR A 2 -28.88 18.71 -23.38
N SER A 3 -29.43 17.65 -22.78
CA SER A 3 -29.28 17.40 -21.35
C SER A 3 -27.86 16.92 -21.08
N GLN A 4 -27.05 17.77 -20.46
CA GLN A 4 -25.78 17.36 -19.86
C GLN A 4 -26.11 16.70 -18.51
N THR A 5 -25.99 15.38 -18.43
CA THR A 5 -25.92 14.69 -17.13
C THR A 5 -24.57 15.02 -16.48
N PRO A 6 -24.53 15.60 -15.28
CA PRO A 6 -23.28 15.81 -14.57
C PRO A 6 -22.69 14.45 -14.19
N THR A 7 -21.52 14.10 -14.73
CA THR A 7 -20.68 13.03 -14.17
C THR A 7 -20.09 13.57 -12.87
N SER A 8 -20.80 13.37 -11.77
CA SER A 8 -20.22 13.48 -10.44
C SER A 8 -19.93 12.06 -9.96
N THR A 9 -18.88 11.45 -10.50
CA THR A 9 -18.22 10.36 -9.77
C THR A 9 -17.29 11.07 -8.80
N GLU A 10 -17.75 11.27 -7.57
CA GLU A 10 -16.86 11.47 -6.44
C GLU A 10 -16.02 10.20 -6.37
N ASP A 11 -14.85 10.23 -7.02
CA ASP A 11 -13.84 9.18 -6.90
C ASP A 11 -13.29 9.33 -5.48
N THR A 12 -13.98 8.72 -4.52
CA THR A 12 -13.41 8.52 -3.19
C THR A 12 -12.10 7.78 -3.43
N PRO A 13 -10.95 8.38 -3.06
CA PRO A 13 -9.67 7.76 -3.34
C PRO A 13 -9.67 6.39 -2.70
N SER A 14 -9.29 5.37 -3.48
CA SER A 14 -9.32 3.97 -3.05
C SER A 14 -8.38 3.68 -1.87
N VAL A 15 -7.52 4.64 -1.52
CA VAL A 15 -6.72 4.66 -0.29
C VAL A 15 -6.82 6.04 0.38
N PRO A 16 -6.97 6.12 1.71
CA PRO A 16 -6.97 7.38 2.44
C PRO A 16 -5.68 8.19 2.25
N GLY A 17 -5.77 9.52 2.24
CA GLY A 17 -4.62 10.42 2.02
C GLY A 17 -3.52 10.36 3.09
N TRP A 18 -3.77 9.70 4.23
CA TRP A 18 -2.78 9.49 5.30
C TRP A 18 -1.85 8.30 5.03
N VAL A 19 -2.24 7.37 4.13
CA VAL A 19 -1.53 6.10 3.89
C VAL A 19 -0.10 6.32 3.42
N GLU A 20 0.12 7.30 2.54
CA GLU A 20 1.44 7.57 1.98
C GLU A 20 2.47 7.96 3.05
N GLY A 21 2.07 8.78 4.03
CA GLY A 21 2.93 9.21 5.14
C GLY A 21 3.20 8.09 6.14
N SER A 22 2.19 7.27 6.43
CA SER A 22 2.35 6.08 7.28
C SER A 22 3.32 5.07 6.66
N LEU A 23 3.19 4.81 5.35
CA LEU A 23 4.10 3.94 4.62
C LEU A 23 5.53 4.49 4.59
N ASP A 24 5.71 5.79 4.37
CA ASP A 24 7.03 6.42 4.40
C ASP A 24 7.71 6.22 5.76
N THR A 25 6.94 6.42 6.84
CA THR A 25 7.42 6.19 8.21
C THR A 25 7.84 4.73 8.41
N ILE A 26 7.05 3.76 7.96
CA ILE A 26 7.38 2.33 8.05
C ILE A 26 8.68 2.02 7.30
N LEU A 27 8.81 2.49 6.06
CA LEU A 27 9.96 2.21 5.20
C LEU A 27 11.24 2.91 5.68
N SER A 28 11.12 4.08 6.32
CA SER A 28 12.25 4.79 6.93
C SER A 28 12.92 4.03 8.08
N SER A 29 12.26 3.01 8.64
CA SER A 29 12.86 2.13 9.64
C SER A 29 13.86 1.11 9.06
N LEU A 30 13.93 0.99 7.73
CA LEU A 30 14.85 0.09 7.04
C LEU A 30 16.21 0.79 6.81
N PRO A 31 17.33 0.05 6.80
CA PRO A 31 18.67 0.60 6.60
C PRO A 31 18.98 0.85 5.11
N PHE A 32 18.03 1.37 4.33
CA PHE A 32 18.20 1.68 2.91
C PHE A 32 17.83 3.14 2.62
N ALA A 33 18.44 3.70 1.58
CA ALA A 33 18.11 5.05 1.15
C ALA A 33 16.66 5.13 0.63
N ALA A 34 15.98 6.24 0.90
CA ALA A 34 14.62 6.47 0.43
C ALA A 34 14.50 6.32 -1.10
N ASP A 35 15.52 6.76 -1.87
CA ASP A 35 15.57 6.63 -3.33
C ASP A 35 15.57 5.16 -3.79
N THR A 36 16.26 4.29 -3.05
CA THR A 36 16.26 2.83 -3.28
C THR A 36 14.89 2.22 -3.01
N LEU A 37 14.17 2.74 -2.01
CA LEU A 37 12.85 2.23 -1.60
C LEU A 37 11.70 2.83 -2.43
N ALA A 38 11.89 3.99 -3.06
CA ALA A 38 10.89 4.72 -3.82
C ALA A 38 10.13 3.87 -4.87
N PRO A 39 10.78 3.07 -5.75
CA PRO A 39 10.04 2.27 -6.72
C PRO A 39 9.22 1.14 -6.08
N LEU A 40 9.68 0.58 -4.96
CA LEU A 40 8.98 -0.46 -4.21
C LEU A 40 7.77 0.13 -3.47
N ARG A 41 7.97 1.30 -2.85
CA ARG A 41 6.91 2.10 -2.22
C ARG A 41 5.80 2.43 -3.20
N ALA A 42 6.16 2.99 -4.37
CA ALA A 42 5.20 3.38 -5.40
C ALA A 42 4.37 2.18 -5.89
N ARG A 43 5.01 1.02 -6.10
CA ARG A 43 4.31 -0.21 -6.50
C ARG A 43 3.32 -0.71 -5.45
N TYR A 44 3.67 -0.62 -4.17
CA TYR A 44 2.75 -1.02 -3.10
C TYR A 44 1.55 -0.09 -2.99
N LEU A 45 1.75 1.24 -3.09
CA LEU A 45 0.65 2.21 -3.10
C LEU A 45 -0.29 2.03 -4.31
N ASP A 46 0.27 1.77 -5.49
CA ASP A 46 -0.51 1.49 -6.71
C ASP A 46 -1.35 0.21 -6.57
N CYS A 47 -0.78 -0.83 -5.95
CA CYS A 47 -1.49 -2.06 -5.62
C CYS A 47 -2.69 -1.78 -4.70
N LEU A 48 -2.47 -1.09 -3.57
CA LEU A 48 -3.53 -0.72 -2.63
C LEU A 48 -4.63 0.13 -3.28
N ALA A 49 -4.26 1.08 -4.13
CA ALA A 49 -5.22 1.91 -4.87
C ALA A 49 -6.10 1.10 -5.84
N THR A 50 -5.68 -0.10 -6.24
CA THR A 50 -6.48 -1.00 -7.08
C THR A 50 -7.41 -1.89 -6.23
N CYS A 51 -7.13 -2.09 -4.94
CA CYS A 51 -7.89 -2.96 -4.05
C CYS A 51 -9.28 -2.42 -3.67
N GLY A 52 -9.49 -1.10 -3.62
CA GLY A 52 -10.75 -0.47 -3.18
C GLY A 52 -12.02 -0.77 -4.01
N ARG A 53 -11.94 -1.69 -4.98
CA ARG A 53 -13.04 -2.11 -5.85
C ARG A 53 -13.47 -3.57 -5.65
N VAL A 54 -12.90 -4.30 -4.69
CA VAL A 54 -13.12 -5.74 -4.50
C VAL A 54 -13.96 -6.07 -3.27
N ALA A 55 -14.59 -7.25 -3.26
CA ALA A 55 -15.40 -7.73 -2.14
C ALA A 55 -14.59 -8.28 -0.95
N ASP A 56 -13.31 -8.61 -1.16
CA ASP A 56 -12.43 -9.22 -0.15
C ASP A 56 -11.14 -8.40 -0.01
N LEU A 57 -11.27 -7.22 0.62
CA LEU A 57 -10.19 -6.24 0.75
C LEU A 57 -8.98 -6.80 1.51
N ASP A 58 -9.22 -7.66 2.50
CA ASP A 58 -8.17 -8.27 3.32
C ASP A 58 -7.24 -9.18 2.49
N SER A 59 -7.82 -10.05 1.63
CA SER A 59 -7.03 -10.90 0.74
C SER A 59 -6.21 -10.11 -0.27
N GLU A 60 -6.75 -9.01 -0.80
CA GLU A 60 -6.02 -8.18 -1.77
C GLU A 60 -4.88 -7.39 -1.09
N HIS A 61 -5.12 -6.85 0.11
CA HIS A 61 -4.05 -6.25 0.93
C HIS A 61 -2.94 -7.26 1.22
N ASP A 62 -3.27 -8.48 1.65
CA ASP A 62 -2.29 -9.54 1.88
C ASP A 62 -1.46 -9.85 0.62
N ALA A 63 -2.09 -9.89 -0.56
CA ALA A 63 -1.38 -10.08 -1.82
C ALA A 63 -0.41 -8.92 -2.14
N CYS A 64 -0.82 -7.66 -1.93
CA CYS A 64 0.03 -6.49 -2.07
C CYS A 64 1.23 -6.55 -1.12
N ARG A 65 0.99 -6.87 0.16
CA ARG A 65 2.02 -7.02 1.21
C ARG A 65 3.03 -8.10 0.83
N LYS A 66 2.57 -9.30 0.45
CA LYS A 66 3.44 -10.42 0.04
C LYS A 66 4.29 -10.07 -1.18
N THR A 67 3.72 -9.35 -2.14
CA THR A 67 4.45 -8.89 -3.34
C THR A 67 5.56 -7.92 -2.97
N LEU A 68 5.28 -6.94 -2.09
CA LEU A 68 6.29 -5.99 -1.60
C LEU A 68 7.41 -6.69 -0.83
N LEU A 69 7.07 -7.57 0.12
CA LEU A 69 8.05 -8.31 0.93
C LEU A 69 8.96 -9.19 0.06
N THR A 70 8.38 -9.85 -0.96
CA THR A 70 9.14 -10.64 -1.93
C THR A 70 10.09 -9.76 -2.75
N ALA A 71 9.62 -8.60 -3.21
CA ALA A 71 10.43 -7.66 -3.97
C ALA A 71 11.58 -7.09 -3.13
N LEU A 72 11.33 -6.74 -1.86
CA LEU A 72 12.36 -6.28 -0.92
C LEU A 72 13.41 -7.35 -0.65
N ARG A 73 12.98 -8.59 -0.40
CA ARG A 73 13.89 -9.73 -0.24
C ARG A 73 14.77 -9.91 -1.48
N ASN A 74 14.18 -9.95 -2.66
CA ASN A 74 14.90 -10.25 -3.90
C ASN A 74 15.80 -9.11 -4.38
N THR A 75 15.42 -7.86 -4.12
CA THR A 75 16.14 -6.68 -4.63
C THR A 75 17.21 -6.21 -3.65
N LEU A 76 16.91 -6.24 -2.34
CA LEU A 76 17.74 -5.64 -1.30
C LEU A 76 18.33 -6.67 -0.32
N GLY A 77 17.92 -7.93 -0.40
CA GLY A 77 18.44 -8.99 0.46
C GLY A 77 18.07 -8.81 1.93
N LEU A 78 16.88 -8.28 2.24
CA LEU A 78 16.44 -8.15 3.63
C LEU A 78 16.44 -9.53 4.33
N ASP A 79 17.05 -9.56 5.52
CA ASP A 79 17.03 -10.71 6.42
C ASP A 79 15.61 -11.05 6.90
N GLU A 80 15.42 -12.29 7.34
CA GLU A 80 14.10 -12.81 7.69
C GLU A 80 13.46 -12.07 8.87
N ASP A 81 14.25 -11.65 9.86
CA ASP A 81 13.75 -10.90 11.02
C ASP A 81 13.23 -9.51 10.61
N ALA A 82 13.98 -8.81 9.74
CA ALA A 82 13.58 -7.51 9.19
C ALA A 82 12.31 -7.62 8.33
N LEU A 83 12.18 -8.70 7.54
CA LEU A 83 10.97 -8.96 6.77
C LEU A 83 9.76 -9.26 7.66
N ARG A 84 9.93 -10.01 8.74
CA ARG A 84 8.85 -10.30 9.70
C ARG A 84 8.39 -9.06 10.46
N ASP A 85 9.33 -8.20 10.83
CA ASP A 85 8.99 -6.94 11.47
C ASP A 85 8.24 -6.01 10.52
N LEU A 86 8.71 -5.90 9.27
CA LEU A 86 8.06 -5.11 8.24
C LEU A 86 6.66 -5.66 7.90
N GLU A 87 6.50 -6.97 7.80
CA GLU A 87 5.21 -7.63 7.56
C GLU A 87 4.17 -7.21 8.60
N ARG A 88 4.51 -7.25 9.90
CA ARG A 88 3.60 -6.83 10.98
C ARG A 88 3.21 -5.35 10.89
N LYS A 89 4.15 -4.48 10.53
CA LYS A 89 3.90 -3.04 10.36
C LYS A 89 2.95 -2.78 9.19
N LEU A 90 3.16 -3.48 8.07
CA LEU A 90 2.29 -3.38 6.88
C LEU A 90 0.90 -3.95 7.14
N GLU A 91 0.81 -5.11 7.82
CA GLU A 91 -0.48 -5.68 8.23
C GLU A 91 -1.27 -4.72 9.12
N LYS A 92 -0.60 -4.07 10.07
CA LYS A 92 -1.25 -3.04 10.91
C LYS A 92 -1.75 -1.86 10.08
N LEU A 93 -0.94 -1.37 9.12
CA LEU A 93 -1.32 -0.30 8.20
C LEU A 93 -2.57 -0.69 7.40
N GLU A 94 -2.61 -1.90 6.85
CA GLU A 94 -3.73 -2.39 6.04
C GLU A 94 -5.00 -2.56 6.86
N LEU A 95 -4.91 -3.00 8.12
CA LEU A 95 -6.03 -3.03 9.05
C LEU A 95 -6.57 -1.62 9.34
N ASP A 96 -5.69 -0.62 9.48
CA ASP A 96 -6.11 0.77 9.67
C ASP A 96 -6.77 1.33 8.40
N ILE A 97 -6.30 0.96 7.21
CA ILE A 97 -6.95 1.32 5.94
C ILE A 97 -8.36 0.74 5.89
N SER A 98 -8.49 -0.57 6.14
CA SER A 98 -9.79 -1.26 6.11
C SER A 98 -10.77 -0.75 7.18
N ALA A 99 -10.29 -0.13 8.26
CA ALA A 99 -11.15 0.46 9.29
C ALA A 99 -11.65 1.88 8.93
N ASP A 100 -11.05 2.52 7.94
CA ASP A 100 -11.31 3.90 7.52
C ASP A 100 -12.17 3.98 6.24
N ILE A 101 -12.47 2.83 5.60
CA ILE A 101 -13.27 2.67 4.37
C ILE A 101 -14.54 1.86 4.68
#